data_AF-A0A7T8QVA9-F1
#
_entry.id   AF-A0A7T8QVA9-F1
#
_cell.length_a   1.000
_cell.length_b   1.000
_cell.length_c   1.000
_cell.angle_alpha   90.00
_cell.angle_beta   90.00
_cell.angle_gamma   90.00
#
_symmetry.space_group_name_H-M   'P 1'
#
loop_
_entity.id
_entity.type
_entity.pdbx_description
1 polymer ?
#
loop_
_entity_poly.entity_id
_entity_poly.type
_entity_poly.pdbx_seq_one_letter_code
_entity_poly.pdbx_strand_id
1 'polypeptide(L)'
;LRQQLNDTRDPRAVVDRAFRPSSIARKARSPDFIRRVSDIFEHDPSRSIRDVAKELDVSHVTLLACVTEDLPVDAEEQEHAAPSSPDLNLMDYFFWGYLERHTNRLAHSTKAALMNSIMKQARELYMALVAKACSSFRARIQRVIDAEGGWIE
;
A
#
# COMPACT_ATOMS: atom_id res chain seq x y z
N LEU A 1 27.21 16.83 -25.67
CA LEU A 1 26.60 17.69 -26.73
C LEU A 1 27.60 18.09 -27.82
N ARG A 2 28.55 19.00 -27.59
CA ARG A 2 29.51 19.42 -28.66
C ARG A 2 30.31 18.27 -29.27
N GLN A 3 30.80 17.35 -28.45
CA GLN A 3 31.57 16.18 -28.93
C GLN A 3 30.69 15.16 -29.70
N GLN A 4 29.45 14.96 -29.25
CA GLN A 4 28.47 14.08 -29.90
C GLN A 4 27.95 14.63 -31.23
N LEU A 5 27.88 15.95 -31.39
CA LEU A 5 27.52 16.59 -32.66
C LEU A 5 28.59 16.36 -33.74
N ASN A 6 29.86 16.29 -33.35
CA ASN A 6 30.98 16.13 -34.27
C ASN A 6 31.16 14.67 -34.71
N ASP A 7 30.82 13.70 -33.86
CA ASP A 7 30.96 12.25 -34.15
C ASP A 7 29.73 11.65 -34.84
N THR A 8 28.63 12.41 -35.00
CA THR A 8 27.39 11.90 -35.59
C THR A 8 27.26 12.32 -37.05
N ARG A 9 26.98 11.34 -37.92
CA ARG A 9 26.83 11.53 -39.37
C ARG A 9 25.65 12.43 -39.77
N ASP A 10 24.68 12.61 -38.88
CA ASP A 10 23.55 13.54 -39.01
C ASP A 10 23.39 14.39 -37.72
N PRO A 11 24.01 15.58 -37.68
CA PRO A 11 23.92 16.49 -36.53
C PRO A 11 22.51 17.03 -36.28
N ARG A 12 21.65 17.07 -37.32
CA ARG A 12 20.27 17.58 -37.18
C ARG A 12 19.42 16.61 -36.37
N ALA A 13 19.55 15.31 -36.63
CA ALA A 13 18.87 14.28 -35.85
C ALA A 13 19.25 14.28 -34.34
N VAL A 14 20.46 14.72 -34.00
CA VAL A 14 20.92 14.85 -32.60
C VAL A 14 20.27 16.06 -31.92
N VAL A 15 20.13 17.17 -32.64
CA VAL A 15 19.46 18.39 -32.15
C VAL A 15 17.95 18.14 -32.01
N ASP A 16 17.32 17.46 -32.96
CA ASP A 16 15.90 17.11 -32.92
C ASP A 16 15.56 16.11 -31.79
N ARG A 17 16.52 15.27 -31.38
CA ARG A 17 16.37 14.42 -30.18
C ARG A 17 16.45 15.19 -28.86
N ALA A 18 17.15 16.33 -28.82
CA ALA A 18 17.41 17.06 -27.59
C ALA A 18 16.22 17.90 -27.11
N PHE A 19 15.25 18.18 -27.99
CA PHE A 19 14.06 18.95 -27.64
C PHE A 19 12.80 18.10 -27.80
N ARG A 20 12.46 17.34 -26.75
CA ARG A 20 11.06 16.99 -26.49
C ARG A 20 10.52 17.99 -25.45
N PRO A 21 9.50 18.81 -25.76
CA PRO A 21 8.85 19.60 -24.74
C PRO A 21 8.33 18.67 -23.63
N SER A 22 8.66 18.99 -22.38
CA SER A 22 8.36 18.15 -21.20
C SER A 22 6.86 17.91 -20.98
N SER A 23 6.00 18.65 -21.68
CA SER A 23 4.55 18.49 -21.70
C SER A 23 4.04 17.30 -22.51
N ILE A 24 4.90 16.61 -23.27
CA ILE A 24 4.55 15.35 -23.96
C ILE A 24 5.58 14.26 -23.64
N ALA A 25 5.98 14.15 -22.38
CA ALA A 25 6.28 12.81 -21.88
C ALA A 25 4.94 12.06 -21.87
N ARG A 26 4.77 11.05 -22.73
CA ARG A 26 3.68 10.09 -22.59
C ARG A 26 3.85 9.44 -21.22
N LYS A 27 3.28 10.03 -20.16
CA LYS A 27 3.09 9.32 -18.91
C LYS A 27 2.07 8.26 -19.27
N ALA A 28 2.53 7.02 -19.46
CA ALA A 28 1.67 5.89 -19.76
C ALA A 28 0.53 5.77 -18.72
N ARG A 29 0.72 6.32 -17.53
CA ARG A 29 -0.22 6.43 -16.40
C ARG A 29 -0.77 7.86 -16.29
N SER A 30 -1.52 8.31 -17.29
CA SER A 30 -2.26 9.59 -17.23
C SER A 30 -3.53 9.43 -16.36
N PRO A 31 -4.12 10.52 -15.84
CA PRO A 31 -5.37 10.43 -15.06
C PRO A 31 -6.49 9.67 -15.79
N ASP A 32 -6.62 9.87 -17.11
CA ASP A 32 -7.63 9.17 -17.92
C ASP A 32 -7.28 7.70 -18.17
N PHE A 33 -5.99 7.35 -18.13
CA PHE A 33 -5.58 5.95 -18.19
C PHE A 33 -5.88 5.25 -16.86
N ILE A 34 -5.54 5.88 -15.74
CA ILE A 34 -5.79 5.35 -14.39
C ILE A 34 -7.30 5.09 -14.20
N ARG A 35 -8.16 6.05 -14.58
CA ARG A 35 -9.63 5.87 -14.53
C ARG A 35 -10.10 4.65 -15.32
N ARG A 36 -9.65 4.50 -16.56
CA ARG A 36 -10.02 3.34 -17.40
C ARG A 36 -9.56 2.02 -16.81
N VAL A 37 -8.38 2.00 -16.19
CA VAL A 37 -7.91 0.80 -15.48
C VAL A 37 -8.78 0.52 -14.26
N SER A 38 -9.16 1.55 -13.50
CA SER A 38 -10.09 1.46 -12.35
C SER A 38 -11.40 0.84 -12.78
N ASP A 39 -12.05 1.40 -13.80
CA ASP A 39 -13.33 0.92 -14.32
C ASP A 39 -13.25 -0.57 -14.68
N ILE A 40 -12.19 -1.02 -15.34
CA ILE A 40 -12.03 -2.43 -15.73
C ILE A 40 -12.02 -3.37 -14.52
N PHE A 41 -11.30 -3.02 -13.47
CA PHE A 41 -11.15 -3.87 -12.28
C PHE A 41 -12.34 -3.73 -11.31
N GLU A 42 -13.02 -2.59 -11.29
CA GLU A 42 -14.29 -2.41 -10.57
C GLU A 42 -15.41 -3.30 -11.14
N HIS A 43 -15.49 -3.43 -12.48
CA HIS A 43 -16.52 -4.25 -13.13
C HIS A 43 -16.22 -5.76 -13.04
N ASP A 44 -14.94 -6.15 -13.07
CA ASP A 44 -14.52 -7.55 -12.92
C ASP A 44 -13.14 -7.63 -12.22
N PRO A 45 -13.12 -7.80 -10.89
CA PRO A 45 -11.87 -7.86 -10.13
C PRO A 45 -11.08 -9.15 -10.36
N SER A 46 -11.68 -10.16 -11.01
CA SER A 46 -11.02 -11.45 -11.28
C SER A 46 -10.15 -11.42 -12.53
N ARG A 47 -10.18 -10.31 -13.30
CA ARG A 47 -9.42 -10.19 -14.54
C ARG A 47 -7.92 -10.26 -14.30
N SER A 48 -7.25 -10.99 -15.18
CA SER A 48 -5.79 -11.07 -15.21
C SER A 48 -5.19 -9.74 -15.65
N ILE A 49 -4.28 -9.20 -14.83
CA ILE A 49 -3.46 -8.02 -15.17
C ILE A 49 -2.78 -8.20 -16.54
N ARG A 50 -2.35 -9.42 -16.89
CA ARG A 50 -1.72 -9.68 -18.19
C ARG A 50 -2.67 -9.50 -19.36
N ASP A 51 -3.93 -9.87 -19.20
CA ASP A 51 -4.91 -9.80 -20.28
C ASP A 51 -5.44 -8.38 -20.44
N VAL A 52 -5.63 -7.66 -19.34
CA VAL A 52 -5.93 -6.22 -19.35
C VAL A 52 -4.76 -5.43 -19.95
N ALA A 53 -3.51 -5.81 -19.68
CA ALA A 53 -2.34 -5.13 -20.26
C ALA A 53 -2.28 -5.28 -21.78
N LYS A 54 -2.61 -6.49 -22.30
CA LYS A 54 -2.72 -6.73 -23.74
C LYS A 54 -3.85 -5.93 -24.37
N GLU A 55 -5.01 -5.87 -23.70
CA GLU A 55 -6.17 -5.10 -24.18
C GLU A 55 -5.87 -3.61 -24.29
N LEU A 56 -5.15 -3.07 -23.31
CA LEU A 56 -4.78 -1.65 -23.26
C LEU A 56 -3.50 -1.30 -24.04
N ASP A 57 -2.89 -2.27 -24.73
CA ASP A 57 -1.60 -2.12 -25.45
C ASP A 57 -0.48 -1.50 -24.58
N VAL A 58 -0.40 -1.94 -23.33
CA VAL A 58 0.64 -1.51 -22.37
C VAL A 58 1.47 -2.68 -21.89
N SER A 59 2.69 -2.39 -21.43
CA SER A 59 3.50 -3.43 -20.79
C SER A 59 2.84 -3.90 -19.50
N HIS A 60 2.97 -5.19 -19.19
CA HIS A 60 2.52 -5.76 -17.91
C HIS A 60 3.06 -4.99 -16.71
N VAL A 61 4.31 -4.52 -16.77
CA VAL A 61 4.95 -3.76 -15.68
C VAL A 61 4.27 -2.40 -15.51
N THR A 62 3.91 -1.73 -16.60
CA THR A 62 3.18 -0.46 -16.56
C THR A 62 1.80 -0.61 -15.96
N LEU A 63 1.07 -1.66 -16.34
CA LEU A 63 -0.25 -1.90 -15.77
C LEU A 63 -0.17 -2.33 -14.31
N LEU A 64 0.79 -3.19 -13.97
CA LEU A 64 1.03 -3.59 -12.57
C LEU A 64 1.31 -2.37 -11.71
N ALA A 65 2.21 -1.49 -12.13
CA ALA A 65 2.52 -0.26 -11.40
C ALA A 65 1.28 0.66 -11.29
N CYS A 66 0.45 0.74 -12.32
CA CYS A 66 -0.83 1.46 -12.26
C CYS A 66 -1.75 0.88 -11.18
N VAL A 67 -1.95 -0.45 -11.20
CA VAL A 67 -2.81 -1.15 -10.25
C VAL A 67 -2.32 -1.03 -8.81
N THR A 68 -1.00 -1.10 -8.59
CA THR A 68 -0.44 -1.10 -7.22
C THR A 68 -0.16 0.30 -6.66
N GLU A 69 0.10 1.30 -7.50
CA GLU A 69 0.55 2.63 -7.05
C GLU A 69 -0.44 3.75 -7.34
N ASP A 70 -1.22 3.66 -8.44
CA ASP A 70 -2.00 4.80 -8.95
C ASP A 70 -3.51 4.60 -8.87
N LEU A 71 -4.00 3.35 -8.92
CA LEU A 71 -5.39 3.10 -8.64
C LEU A 71 -5.67 3.59 -7.22
N PRO A 72 -6.73 4.40 -7.04
CA PRO A 72 -7.19 4.69 -5.71
C PRO A 72 -7.55 3.33 -5.11
N VAL A 73 -6.77 2.89 -4.12
CA VAL A 73 -7.24 1.86 -3.19
C VAL A 73 -8.56 2.42 -2.71
N ASP A 74 -9.66 1.74 -3.02
CA ASP A 74 -10.99 2.28 -2.81
C ASP A 74 -11.02 2.94 -1.44
N ALA A 75 -11.41 4.21 -1.38
CA ALA A 75 -11.66 4.86 -0.10
C ALA A 75 -12.72 4.10 0.71
N GLU A 76 -13.43 3.16 0.08
CA GLU A 76 -14.33 2.18 0.69
C GLU A 76 -13.62 0.93 1.28
N GLU A 77 -12.41 0.59 0.85
CA GLU A 77 -11.54 -0.42 1.49
C GLU A 77 -10.55 0.19 2.50
N GLN A 78 -10.38 1.52 2.50
CA GLN A 78 -9.88 2.20 3.68
C GLN A 78 -10.90 1.94 4.78
N GLU A 79 -10.61 0.96 5.65
CA GLU A 79 -11.27 0.82 6.95
C GLU A 79 -11.33 2.24 7.52
N HIS A 80 -12.51 2.85 7.48
CA HIS A 80 -12.74 4.21 7.94
C HIS A 80 -12.54 4.18 9.44
N ALA A 81 -11.28 4.18 9.87
CA ALA A 81 -10.90 4.25 11.25
C ALA A 81 -11.46 5.57 11.76
N ALA A 82 -12.51 5.48 12.56
CA ALA A 82 -13.07 6.66 13.20
C ALA A 82 -11.93 7.40 13.92
N PRO A 83 -11.80 8.72 13.76
CA PRO A 83 -10.73 9.48 14.40
C PRO A 83 -10.67 9.15 15.89
N SER A 84 -9.48 8.89 16.41
CA SER A 84 -9.26 8.56 17.83
C SER A 84 -9.92 7.27 18.33
N SER A 85 -10.04 6.23 17.50
CA SER A 85 -10.63 4.93 17.89
C SER A 85 -9.60 3.78 17.97
N PRO A 86 -8.63 3.81 18.91
CA PRO A 86 -7.69 2.70 19.11
C PRO A 86 -8.40 1.38 19.47
N ASP A 87 -9.58 1.46 20.10
CA ASP A 87 -10.38 0.29 20.49
C ASP A 87 -10.89 -0.52 19.31
N LEU A 88 -10.88 0.07 18.11
CA LEU A 88 -11.25 -0.56 16.84
C LEU A 88 -10.04 -0.87 15.95
N ASN A 89 -8.86 -0.32 16.23
CA ASN A 89 -7.65 -0.68 15.48
C ASN A 89 -7.02 -1.97 16.03
N LEU A 90 -6.99 -3.02 15.22
CA LEU A 90 -6.39 -4.31 15.56
C LEU A 90 -4.93 -4.20 16.05
N MET A 91 -4.17 -3.25 15.50
CA MET A 91 -2.80 -3.03 15.95
C MET A 91 -2.77 -2.48 17.39
N ASP A 92 -3.67 -1.57 17.72
CA ASP A 92 -3.68 -0.88 19.02
C ASP A 92 -4.30 -1.75 20.12
N TYR A 93 -5.50 -2.31 19.92
CA TYR A 93 -6.15 -3.10 20.96
C TYR A 93 -5.55 -4.51 21.15
N PHE A 94 -4.74 -4.99 20.19
CA PHE A 94 -4.18 -6.34 20.26
C PHE A 94 -2.66 -6.39 20.07
N PHE A 95 -2.13 -6.00 18.90
CA PHE A 95 -0.73 -6.27 18.56
C PHE A 95 0.25 -5.60 19.52
N TRP A 96 0.06 -4.31 19.80
CA TRP A 96 0.92 -3.56 20.71
C TRP A 96 0.79 -4.05 22.15
N GLY A 97 -0.42 -4.32 22.63
CA GLY A 97 -0.64 -4.90 23.96
C GLY A 97 -0.01 -6.29 24.12
N TYR A 98 -0.04 -7.12 23.07
CA TYR A 98 0.67 -8.40 23.05
C TYR A 98 2.18 -8.18 23.17
N LEU A 99 2.77 -7.33 22.34
CA LEU A 99 4.21 -7.10 22.35
C LEU A 99 4.66 -6.52 23.69
N GLU A 100 3.99 -5.48 24.19
CA GLU A 100 4.30 -4.87 25.48
C GLU A 100 4.36 -5.92 26.60
N ARG A 101 3.31 -6.76 26.70
CA ARG A 101 3.22 -7.80 27.72
C ARG A 101 4.38 -8.80 27.65
N HIS A 102 4.88 -9.12 26.45
CA HIS A 102 5.89 -10.15 26.27
C HIS A 102 7.32 -9.60 26.32
N THR A 103 7.56 -8.41 25.77
CA THR A 103 8.86 -7.77 25.81
C THR A 103 9.19 -7.26 27.19
N ASN A 104 8.20 -6.75 27.95
CA ASN A 104 8.42 -6.18 29.27
C ASN A 104 8.54 -7.24 30.39
N ARG A 105 8.48 -8.54 30.06
CA ARG A 105 8.74 -9.64 31.02
C ARG A 105 10.18 -9.64 31.54
N LEU A 106 11.10 -9.05 30.76
CA LEU A 106 12.51 -8.97 31.07
C LEU A 106 12.96 -7.51 30.94
N ALA A 107 13.88 -7.09 31.82
CA ALA A 107 14.52 -5.79 31.68
C ALA A 107 15.54 -5.82 30.53
N HIS A 108 15.57 -4.76 29.73
CA HIS A 108 16.51 -4.60 28.61
C HIS A 108 17.52 -3.51 28.94
N SER A 109 18.80 -3.86 29.05
CA SER A 109 19.88 -2.91 29.39
C SER A 109 20.34 -2.07 28.20
N THR A 110 19.94 -2.41 26.98
CA THR A 110 20.32 -1.68 25.77
C THR A 110 19.15 -1.60 24.78
N LYS A 111 19.17 -0.57 23.94
CA LYS A 111 18.22 -0.42 22.82
C LYS A 111 18.25 -1.64 21.89
N ALA A 112 19.44 -2.18 21.61
CA ALA A 112 19.60 -3.34 20.73
C ALA A 112 18.94 -4.60 21.31
N ALA A 113 19.10 -4.83 22.63
CA ALA A 113 18.42 -5.93 23.31
C ALA A 113 16.89 -5.80 23.24
N LEU A 114 16.35 -4.59 23.46
CA LEU A 114 14.92 -4.32 23.33
C LEU A 114 14.41 -4.57 21.91
N MET A 115 15.09 -4.02 20.88
CA MET A 115 14.72 -4.21 19.47
C MET A 115 14.70 -5.70 19.09
N ASN A 116 15.73 -6.45 19.49
CA ASN A 116 15.80 -7.89 19.24
C ASN A 116 14.65 -8.64 19.94
N SER A 117 14.32 -8.25 21.18
CA SER A 117 13.19 -8.83 21.91
C SER A 117 11.86 -8.56 21.22
N ILE A 118 11.61 -7.32 20.76
CA ILE A 118 10.40 -6.96 20.01
C ILE A 118 10.30 -7.81 18.75
N MET A 119 11.36 -7.85 17.94
CA MET A 119 11.36 -8.63 16.69
C MET A 119 11.17 -10.12 16.93
N LYS A 120 11.75 -10.67 17.99
CA LYS A 120 11.56 -12.07 18.38
C LYS A 120 10.08 -12.34 18.73
N GLN A 121 9.49 -11.54 19.62
CA GLN A 121 8.10 -11.73 20.04
C GLN A 121 7.10 -11.52 18.90
N ALA A 122 7.36 -10.58 17.99
CA ALA A 122 6.54 -10.38 16.80
C ALA A 122 6.56 -11.59 15.86
N ARG A 123 7.70 -12.28 15.73
CA ARG A 123 7.82 -13.50 14.91
C ARG A 123 7.21 -14.74 15.56
N GLU A 124 7.17 -14.79 16.89
CA GLU A 124 6.54 -15.88 17.65
C GLU A 124 5.00 -15.78 17.65
N LEU A 125 4.46 -14.67 17.14
CA LEU A 125 3.03 -14.42 17.05
C LEU A 125 2.41 -15.35 15.99
N TYR A 126 1.77 -16.41 16.46
CA TYR A 126 1.23 -17.46 15.61
C TYR A 126 -0.17 -17.11 15.08
N MET A 127 -0.49 -17.60 13.87
CA MET A 127 -1.71 -17.25 13.13
C MET A 127 -3.01 -17.50 13.90
N ALA A 128 -3.07 -18.52 14.76
CA ALA A 128 -4.28 -18.77 15.54
C ALA A 128 -4.58 -17.65 16.55
N LEU A 129 -3.55 -16.96 17.09
CA LEU A 129 -3.77 -15.82 17.97
C LEU A 129 -4.24 -14.59 17.19
N VAL A 130 -3.67 -14.35 16.01
CA VAL A 130 -4.11 -13.29 15.09
C VAL A 130 -5.56 -13.52 14.67
N ALA A 131 -5.91 -14.73 14.25
CA ALA A 131 -7.27 -15.09 13.86
C ALA A 131 -8.28 -14.87 15.00
N LYS A 132 -7.89 -15.18 16.24
CA LYS A 132 -8.70 -14.91 17.43
C LYS A 132 -8.87 -13.41 17.70
N ALA A 133 -7.84 -12.60 17.49
CA ALA A 133 -7.93 -11.16 17.63
C ALA A 133 -8.87 -10.57 16.56
N CYS A 134 -8.69 -10.95 15.29
CA CYS A 134 -9.56 -10.50 14.20
C CYS A 134 -11.03 -10.90 14.43
N SER A 135 -11.30 -12.11 14.92
CA SER A 135 -12.68 -12.54 15.17
C SER A 135 -13.37 -11.76 16.31
N SER A 136 -12.60 -11.08 17.17
CA SER A 136 -13.15 -10.21 18.22
C SER A 136 -13.62 -8.84 17.72
N PHE A 137 -13.20 -8.43 16.51
CA PHE A 137 -13.48 -7.11 15.95
C PHE A 137 -14.98 -6.81 15.86
N ARG A 138 -15.78 -7.77 15.39
CA ARG A 138 -17.24 -7.61 15.29
C ARG A 138 -17.90 -7.34 16.66
N ALA A 139 -17.43 -8.03 17.70
CA ALA A 139 -17.94 -7.83 19.05
C ALA A 139 -17.48 -6.50 19.66
N ARG A 140 -16.32 -5.96 19.24
CA ARG A 140 -15.87 -4.62 19.61
C ARG A 140 -16.73 -3.54 18.95
N ILE A 141 -17.03 -3.65 17.65
CA ILE A 141 -17.97 -2.73 16.97
C ILE A 141 -19.32 -2.71 17.69
N GLN A 142 -19.88 -3.88 18.02
CA GLN A 142 -21.17 -3.94 18.71
C GLN A 142 -21.13 -3.17 20.05
N ARG A 143 -20.05 -3.30 20.81
CA ARG A 143 -19.89 -2.57 22.07
C ARG A 143 -19.79 -1.05 21.86
N VAL A 144 -19.16 -0.58 20.79
CA VAL A 144 -19.14 0.85 20.45
C VAL A 144 -20.54 1.34 20.07
N ILE A 145 -21.32 0.54 19.33
CA ILE A 145 -22.72 0.87 18.99
C ILE A 145 -23.56 0.95 20.26
N ASP A 146 -23.45 -0.04 21.16
CA ASP A 146 -24.19 -0.09 22.41
C ASP A 146 -23.80 1.06 23.35
N ALA A 147 -22.57 1.57 23.24
CA ALA A 147 -22.07 2.74 23.94
C ALA A 147 -22.35 4.07 23.20
N GLU A 148 -23.17 4.06 22.14
CA GLU A 148 -23.51 5.24 21.33
C GLU A 148 -22.27 5.99 20.80
N GLY A 149 -21.22 5.25 20.42
CA GLY A 149 -19.95 5.81 19.97
C GLY A 149 -18.95 6.11 21.10
N GLY A 150 -19.25 5.72 22.34
CA GLY A 150 -18.36 5.82 23.49
C GLY A 150 -17.19 4.83 23.49
N TRP A 151 -16.25 5.04 24.42
CA TRP A 151 -15.07 4.20 24.65
C TRP A 151 -15.43 2.82 25.21
N ILE A 152 -14.66 1.80 24.86
CA ILE A 152 -14.90 0.41 25.29
C ILE A 152 -13.61 -0.24 25.82
N GLU A 153 -13.72 -1.18 26.76
CA GLU A 153 -12.58 -2.01 27.24
C GLU A 153 -12.50 -3.37 26.51
#